data_AF-A0A938MY25-F1
#
_entry.id   AF-A0A938MY25-F1
#
_cell.length_a   1.000
_cell.length_b   1.000
_cell.length_c   1.000
_cell.angle_alpha   90.00
_cell.angle_beta   90.00
_cell.angle_gamma   90.00
#
_symmetry.space_group_name_H-M   'P 1'
#
loop_
_entity.id
_entity.type
_entity.pdbx_description
1 polymer ?
#
loop_
_entity_poly.entity_id
_entity_poly.type
_entity_poly.pdbx_seq_one_letter_code
_entity_poly.pdbx_strand_id
1 'polypeptide(L)'
;MSCRPAFSFQLRARDGAARRGMLQTPHGTVESPAFMPVGTQGTVKGLTIDMVRQTGAEMVLSNTYHLALRPGAETVATLGGLHRFMGWDGPILTDSGGFQVFSLAQLREVSDEAVVFRSHVDGQILTLSPERAVGLQESLGSD
;
A
#
# COMPACT_ATOMS: atom_id res chain seq x y z
N MET A 1 -19.48 -19.55 -13.60
CA MET A 1 -18.42 -18.88 -12.81
C MET A 1 -19.08 -17.82 -11.95
N SER A 2 -19.16 -18.06 -10.63
CA SER A 2 -19.78 -17.11 -9.69
C SER A 2 -18.83 -15.93 -9.48
N CYS A 3 -19.26 -14.74 -9.87
CA CYS A 3 -18.55 -13.49 -9.59
C CYS A 3 -18.64 -13.24 -8.08
N ARG A 4 -17.63 -13.70 -7.32
CA ARG A 4 -17.46 -13.29 -5.93
C ARG A 4 -17.22 -11.77 -5.95
N PRO A 5 -17.86 -10.98 -5.07
CA PRO A 5 -17.56 -9.55 -5.01
C PRO A 5 -16.07 -9.39 -4.71
N ALA A 6 -15.36 -8.62 -5.55
CA ALA A 6 -13.90 -8.44 -5.47
C ALA A 6 -13.45 -7.84 -4.12
N PHE A 7 -14.36 -7.12 -3.46
CA PHE A 7 -14.14 -6.53 -2.14
C PHE A 7 -15.44 -6.55 -1.33
N SER A 8 -15.41 -7.08 -0.10
CA SER A 8 -16.58 -7.02 0.79
C SER A 8 -16.18 -7.03 2.27
N PHE A 9 -16.98 -6.37 3.11
CA PHE A 9 -16.80 -6.38 4.55
C PHE A 9 -18.02 -6.99 5.24
N GLN A 10 -17.80 -8.03 6.03
CA GLN A 10 -18.82 -8.66 6.86
C GLN A 10 -18.58 -8.32 8.33
N LEU A 11 -19.54 -7.66 8.96
CA LEU A 11 -19.60 -7.56 10.41
C LEU A 11 -20.11 -8.87 11.02
N ARG A 12 -19.33 -9.48 11.92
CA ARG A 12 -19.65 -10.77 12.55
C ARG A 12 -20.18 -10.63 13.98
N ALA A 13 -19.63 -9.69 14.75
CA ALA A 13 -20.07 -9.43 16.12
C ALA A 13 -19.77 -7.99 16.55
N ARG A 14 -20.46 -7.53 17.59
CA ARG A 14 -20.24 -6.22 18.23
C ARG A 14 -20.29 -6.36 19.75
N ASP A 15 -19.49 -5.55 20.42
CA ASP A 15 -19.55 -5.32 21.87
C ASP A 15 -19.31 -3.82 22.11
N GLY A 16 -20.38 -3.09 22.45
CA GLY A 16 -20.37 -1.62 22.43
C GLY A 16 -19.90 -1.05 21.09
N ALA A 17 -18.80 -0.30 21.11
CA ALA A 17 -18.15 0.26 19.90
C ALA A 17 -17.17 -0.72 19.22
N ALA A 18 -16.78 -1.81 19.89
CA ALA A 18 -15.89 -2.81 19.32
C ALA A 18 -16.62 -3.66 18.28
N ARG A 19 -15.92 -4.04 17.22
CA ARG A 19 -16.47 -4.78 16.08
C ARG A 19 -15.52 -5.89 15.68
N ARG A 20 -16.06 -7.10 15.55
CA ARG A 20 -15.40 -8.22 14.88
C ARG A 20 -15.94 -8.31 13.46
N GLY A 21 -15.07 -8.33 12.47
CA GLY A 21 -15.47 -8.48 11.07
C GLY A 21 -14.47 -9.27 10.25
N MET A 22 -14.82 -9.49 9.00
CA MET A 22 -13.98 -10.11 7.99
C MET A 22 -14.03 -9.24 6.75
N LEU A 23 -12.87 -8.85 6.26
CA LEU A 23 -12.68 -8.22 4.97
C LEU A 23 -12.30 -9.32 3.96
N GLN A 24 -12.95 -9.32 2.81
CA GLN A 24 -12.62 -10.20 1.68
C GLN A 24 -12.05 -9.33 0.57
N THR A 25 -10.84 -9.66 0.10
CA THR A 25 -10.11 -8.97 -0.97
C THR A 25 -9.81 -9.97 -2.11
N PRO A 26 -9.26 -9.51 -3.25
CA PRO A 26 -8.84 -10.41 -4.32
C PRO A 26 -7.78 -11.44 -3.90
N HIS A 27 -6.87 -11.09 -2.99
CA HIS A 27 -5.75 -11.96 -2.56
C HIS A 27 -5.95 -12.63 -1.20
N GLY A 28 -7.11 -12.51 -0.56
CA GLY A 28 -7.39 -13.25 0.67
C GLY A 28 -8.48 -12.65 1.54
N THR A 29 -8.59 -13.19 2.75
CA THR A 29 -9.47 -12.65 3.79
C THR A 29 -8.64 -12.08 4.93
N VAL A 30 -9.10 -11.00 5.54
CA VAL A 30 -8.48 -10.35 6.69
C VAL A 30 -9.51 -10.24 7.80
N GLU A 31 -9.20 -10.82 8.94
CA GLU A 31 -9.99 -10.77 10.15
C GLU A 31 -9.76 -9.42 10.86
N SER A 32 -10.83 -8.67 11.14
CA SER A 32 -10.76 -7.39 11.86
C SER A 32 -11.22 -7.53 13.33
N PRO A 33 -10.54 -6.89 14.30
CA PRO A 33 -9.46 -5.90 14.14
C PRO A 33 -8.13 -6.50 13.63
N ALA A 34 -7.50 -5.82 12.68
CA ALA A 34 -6.26 -6.26 12.05
C ALA A 34 -5.11 -5.28 12.34
N PHE A 35 -3.90 -5.82 12.46
CA PHE A 35 -2.66 -5.05 12.50
C PHE A 35 -1.87 -5.33 11.22
N MET A 36 -1.39 -4.28 10.56
CA MET A 36 -0.68 -4.38 9.28
C MET A 36 0.79 -4.02 9.47
N PRO A 37 1.73 -4.98 9.31
CA PRO A 37 3.16 -4.67 9.22
C PRO A 37 3.43 -3.73 8.03
N VAL A 38 4.31 -2.74 8.24
CA VAL A 38 4.60 -1.73 7.24
C VAL A 38 5.84 -2.11 6.42
N GLY A 39 5.61 -2.37 5.14
CA GLY A 39 6.62 -2.54 4.10
C GLY A 39 7.06 -1.20 3.51
N THR A 40 8.27 -0.74 3.86
CA THR A 40 8.86 0.44 3.22
C THR A 40 9.75 -0.03 2.08
N GLN A 41 9.50 0.41 0.85
CA GLN A 41 10.22 -0.08 -0.36
C GLN A 41 10.02 -1.58 -0.63
N GLY A 42 8.81 -2.11 -0.39
CA GLY A 42 8.50 -3.50 -0.68
C GLY A 42 9.11 -4.52 0.31
N THR A 43 9.52 -4.08 1.50
CA THR A 43 10.02 -4.99 2.55
C THR A 43 9.68 -4.49 3.95
N VAL A 44 9.32 -5.41 4.84
CA VAL A 44 9.21 -5.14 6.29
C VAL A 44 10.62 -5.17 6.88
N LYS A 45 11.09 -4.03 7.36
CA LYS A 45 12.50 -3.87 7.77
C LYS A 45 12.89 -4.89 8.84
N GLY A 46 13.97 -5.62 8.57
CA GLY A 46 14.54 -6.60 9.49
C GLY A 46 13.90 -7.98 9.47
N LEU A 47 12.86 -8.21 8.64
CA LEU A 47 12.17 -9.48 8.52
C LEU A 47 12.15 -9.96 7.07
N THR A 48 12.33 -11.27 6.87
CA THR A 48 11.97 -11.88 5.59
C THR A 48 10.45 -11.98 5.49
N ILE A 49 9.93 -12.11 4.27
CA ILE A 49 8.48 -12.20 4.08
C ILE A 49 7.88 -13.44 4.76
N ASP A 50 8.64 -14.54 4.84
CA ASP A 50 8.23 -15.74 5.56
C ASP A 50 8.15 -15.53 7.07
N MET A 51 9.08 -14.74 7.65
CA MET A 51 8.98 -14.35 9.06
C MET A 51 7.73 -13.51 9.31
N VAL A 52 7.36 -12.62 8.39
CA VAL A 52 6.12 -11.83 8.48
C VAL A 52 4.90 -12.77 8.45
N ARG A 53 4.84 -13.72 7.51
CA ARG A 53 3.78 -14.74 7.46
C ARG A 53 3.67 -15.53 8.77
N GLN A 54 4.79 -15.94 9.34
CA GLN A 54 4.84 -16.70 10.60
C GLN A 54 4.28 -15.95 11.80
N THR A 55 4.20 -14.61 11.76
CA THR A 55 3.53 -13.83 12.81
C THR A 55 2.01 -13.97 12.80
N GLY A 56 1.43 -14.55 11.75
CA GLY A 56 -0.02 -14.59 11.53
C GLY A 56 -0.58 -13.32 10.88
N ALA A 57 0.29 -12.45 10.34
CA ALA A 57 -0.17 -11.30 9.55
C ALA A 57 -0.98 -11.79 8.34
N GLU A 58 -2.18 -11.25 8.18
CA GLU A 58 -3.06 -11.55 7.04
C GLU A 58 -2.98 -10.45 5.96
N MET A 59 -2.43 -9.28 6.30
CA MET A 59 -2.33 -8.14 5.40
C MET A 59 -1.10 -7.31 5.75
N VAL A 60 -0.48 -6.70 4.73
CA VAL A 60 0.63 -5.76 4.90
C VAL A 60 0.27 -4.39 4.33
N LEU A 61 0.89 -3.34 4.87
CA LEU A 61 0.84 -2.00 4.27
C LEU A 61 2.11 -1.79 3.46
N SER A 62 2.01 -1.34 2.22
CA SER A 62 3.15 -0.96 1.39
C SER A 62 3.13 0.52 1.05
N ASN A 63 4.28 1.15 1.11
CA ASN A 63 4.40 2.58 0.85
C ASN A 63 4.57 2.89 -0.64
N THR A 64 3.58 3.57 -1.24
CA THR A 64 3.61 3.93 -2.66
C THR A 64 4.64 5.00 -2.96
N TYR A 65 4.84 5.98 -2.07
CA TYR A 65 5.78 7.07 -2.27
C TYR A 65 7.20 6.54 -2.51
N HIS A 66 7.67 5.65 -1.65
CA HIS A 66 9.03 5.14 -1.79
C HIS A 66 9.19 4.26 -3.01
N LEU A 67 8.21 3.40 -3.33
CA LEU A 67 8.26 2.53 -4.51
C LEU A 67 8.19 3.30 -5.82
N ALA A 68 7.40 4.38 -5.87
CA ALA A 68 7.29 5.27 -7.01
C ALA A 68 8.59 6.04 -7.28
N LEU A 69 9.34 6.42 -6.23
CA LEU A 69 10.65 7.05 -6.38
C LEU A 69 11.74 6.03 -6.75
N ARG A 70 11.74 4.87 -6.10
CA ARG A 70 12.72 3.81 -6.33
C ARG A 70 12.16 2.46 -5.88
N PRO A 71 12.07 1.46 -6.77
CA PRO A 71 12.66 1.38 -8.12
C PRO A 71 11.83 2.04 -9.25
N GLY A 72 10.70 2.67 -8.93
CA GLY A 72 9.72 3.18 -9.90
C GLY A 72 8.54 2.23 -10.07
N ALA A 73 7.33 2.77 -10.13
CA ALA A 73 6.11 1.96 -10.24
C ALA A 73 6.06 1.11 -11.52
N GLU A 74 6.54 1.65 -12.64
CA GLU A 74 6.66 0.91 -13.92
C GLU A 74 7.61 -0.29 -13.81
N THR A 75 8.72 -0.13 -13.08
CA THR A 75 9.67 -1.21 -12.82
C THR A 75 8.99 -2.32 -12.01
N VAL A 76 8.25 -1.96 -10.96
CA VAL A 76 7.51 -2.93 -10.13
C VAL A 76 6.44 -3.64 -10.96
N ALA A 77 5.68 -2.91 -11.78
CA ALA A 77 4.69 -3.47 -12.70
C ALA A 77 5.33 -4.49 -13.66
N THR A 78 6.48 -4.14 -14.27
CA THR A 78 7.22 -5.02 -15.20
C THR A 78 7.74 -6.28 -14.54
N LEU A 79 8.08 -6.20 -13.24
CA LEU A 79 8.50 -7.36 -12.44
C LEU A 79 7.32 -8.24 -11.98
N GLY A 80 6.10 -7.92 -12.41
CA GLY A 80 4.88 -8.69 -12.15
C GLY A 80 4.06 -8.20 -10.98
N GLY A 81 4.15 -6.90 -10.67
CA GLY A 81 3.35 -6.25 -9.62
C GLY A 81 3.95 -6.38 -8.23
N LEU A 82 3.36 -5.66 -7.29
CA LEU A 82 3.89 -5.50 -5.94
C LEU A 82 3.93 -6.82 -5.16
N HIS A 83 2.89 -7.66 -5.28
CA HIS A 83 2.87 -9.00 -4.66
C HIS A 83 4.08 -9.84 -5.06
N ARG A 84 4.35 -9.94 -6.37
CA ARG A 84 5.51 -10.69 -6.88
C ARG A 84 6.83 -10.06 -6.49
N PHE A 85 6.90 -8.73 -6.51
CA PHE A 85 8.09 -7.98 -6.13
C PHE A 85 8.46 -8.19 -4.65
N MET A 86 7.47 -8.18 -3.75
CA MET A 86 7.66 -8.41 -2.31
C MET A 86 7.75 -9.89 -1.93
N GLY A 87 7.32 -10.78 -2.83
CA GLY A 87 7.11 -12.19 -2.51
C GLY A 87 5.97 -12.41 -1.53
N TRP A 88 4.99 -11.50 -1.48
CA TRP A 88 3.79 -11.58 -0.64
C TRP A 88 2.57 -11.90 -1.49
N ASP A 89 1.85 -12.95 -1.13
CA ASP A 89 0.70 -13.49 -1.86
C ASP A 89 -0.65 -13.16 -1.21
N GLY A 90 -0.64 -12.50 -0.06
CA GLY A 90 -1.84 -12.05 0.63
C GLY A 90 -2.24 -10.61 0.29
N PRO A 91 -3.29 -10.10 0.96
CA PRO A 91 -3.75 -8.71 0.84
C PRO A 91 -2.65 -7.65 1.08
N ILE A 92 -2.61 -6.61 0.25
CA ILE A 92 -1.73 -5.44 0.38
C ILE A 92 -2.54 -4.14 0.36
N LEU A 93 -2.40 -3.32 1.40
CA LEU A 93 -2.88 -1.94 1.41
C LEU A 93 -1.75 -1.02 0.97
N THR A 94 -2.00 -0.17 -0.03
CA THR A 94 -1.06 0.91 -0.35
C THR A 94 -1.54 2.25 0.17
N ASP A 95 -0.63 3.03 0.75
CA ASP A 95 -0.90 4.44 1.01
C ASP A 95 -0.81 5.28 -0.27
N SER A 96 -1.30 6.54 -0.23
CA SER A 96 -1.24 7.44 -1.39
C SER A 96 0.10 8.15 -1.54
N GLY A 97 0.98 8.06 -0.54
CA GLY A 97 2.24 8.78 -0.50
C GLY A 97 2.14 10.26 -0.08
N GLY A 98 0.93 10.84 -0.02
CA GLY A 98 0.74 12.27 0.27
C GLY A 98 1.22 12.69 1.66
N PHE A 99 1.08 11.81 2.66
CA PHE A 99 1.59 12.07 4.00
C PHE A 99 3.13 12.15 4.03
N GLN A 100 3.82 11.33 3.25
CA GLN A 100 5.28 11.33 3.16
C GLN A 100 5.78 12.56 2.41
N VAL A 101 5.08 12.97 1.35
CA VAL A 101 5.34 14.26 0.69
C VAL A 101 5.21 15.39 1.69
N PHE A 102 4.19 15.35 2.55
CA PHE A 102 4.06 16.32 3.63
C PHE A 102 5.25 16.22 4.61
N SER A 103 5.53 15.07 5.21
CA SER A 103 6.50 14.96 6.30
C SER A 103 7.97 15.04 5.89
N LEU A 104 8.33 14.66 4.65
CA LEU A 104 9.73 14.48 4.24
C LEU A 104 10.22 15.51 3.22
N ALA A 105 9.34 16.16 2.47
CA ALA A 105 9.76 17.16 1.51
C ALA A 105 9.96 18.52 2.20
N GLN A 106 11.22 18.87 2.48
CA GLN A 106 11.60 20.19 2.99
C GLN A 106 11.22 21.32 2.02
N LEU A 107 11.11 21.01 0.73
CA LEU A 107 10.68 21.91 -0.34
C LEU A 107 9.46 21.29 -1.01
N ARG A 108 8.28 21.76 -0.61
CA ARG A 108 6.99 21.39 -1.20
C ARG A 108 6.13 22.62 -1.44
N GLU A 109 5.40 22.61 -2.54
CA GLU A 109 4.34 23.55 -2.84
C GLU A 109 3.04 22.76 -2.96
N VAL A 110 2.01 23.18 -2.23
CA VAL A 110 0.70 22.51 -2.20
C VAL A 110 -0.31 23.46 -2.84
N SER A 111 -1.01 22.98 -3.87
CA SER A 111 -2.18 23.63 -4.46
C SER A 111 -3.39 22.70 -4.40
N ASP A 112 -4.55 23.18 -4.87
CA ASP A 112 -5.76 22.38 -4.94
C ASP A 112 -5.62 21.20 -5.94
N GLU A 113 -4.79 21.38 -6.96
CA GLU A 113 -4.59 20.40 -8.05
C GLU A 113 -3.51 19.37 -7.73
N ALA A 114 -2.43 19.76 -7.06
CA ALA A 114 -1.29 18.87 -6.85
C ALA A 114 -0.36 19.32 -5.72
N VAL A 115 0.53 18.40 -5.33
CA VAL A 115 1.71 18.71 -4.53
C VAL A 115 2.96 18.59 -5.40
N VAL A 116 3.72 19.68 -5.51
CA VAL A 116 5.03 19.70 -6.16
C VAL A 116 6.09 19.59 -5.06
N PHE A 117 7.02 18.66 -5.18
CA PHE A 117 8.05 18.43 -4.18
C PHE A 117 9.37 17.99 -4.78
N ARG A 118 10.45 18.21 -4.03
CA ARG A 118 11.77 17.69 -4.37
C ARG A 118 11.96 16.28 -3.80
N SER A 119 12.31 15.32 -4.66
CA SER A 119 12.71 13.97 -4.28
C SER A 119 13.89 14.01 -3.31
N HIS A 120 13.78 13.30 -2.18
CA HIS A 120 14.87 13.14 -1.23
C HIS A 120 15.94 12.14 -1.69
N VAL A 121 15.70 11.44 -2.81
CA VAL A 121 16.60 10.40 -3.33
C VAL A 121 17.65 11.00 -4.27
N ASP A 122 17.20 11.86 -5.18
CA ASP A 122 18.02 12.38 -6.29
C ASP A 122 17.82 13.87 -6.57
N GLY A 123 16.94 14.53 -5.81
CA GLY A 123 16.69 15.97 -5.94
C GLY A 123 15.81 16.38 -7.11
N GLN A 124 15.23 15.43 -7.87
CA GLN A 124 14.29 15.75 -8.94
C GLN A 124 13.03 16.41 -8.41
N ILE A 125 12.44 17.34 -9.19
CA ILE A 125 11.15 17.95 -8.87
C ILE A 125 10.06 17.05 -9.43
N LEU A 126 9.12 16.67 -8.57
CA LEU A 126 8.02 15.76 -8.89
C LEU A 126 6.69 16.41 -8.51
N THR A 127 5.66 16.08 -9.29
CA THR A 127 4.29 16.54 -9.05
C THR A 127 3.40 15.34 -8.79
N LEU A 128 2.70 15.34 -7.66
CA LEU A 128 1.73 14.31 -7.26
C LEU A 128 0.33 14.93 -7.17
N SER A 129 -0.52 14.63 -8.16
CA SER A 129 -1.96 14.90 -8.13
C SER A 129 -2.74 13.68 -7.63
N PRO A 130 -4.03 13.83 -7.28
CA PRO A 130 -4.89 12.68 -6.94
C PRO A 130 -4.91 11.60 -8.03
N GLU A 131 -5.03 11.98 -9.30
CA GLU A 131 -5.06 11.05 -10.45
C GLU A 131 -3.74 10.29 -10.58
N ARG A 132 -2.61 10.98 -10.36
CA ARG A 132 -1.29 10.35 -10.39
C ARG A 132 -1.10 9.40 -9.21
N ALA A 133 -1.59 9.74 -8.03
CA ALA A 133 -1.52 8.87 -6.86
C ALA A 133 -2.31 7.56 -7.10
N VAL A 134 -3.53 7.67 -7.63
CA VAL A 134 -4.34 6.50 -8.00
C VAL A 134 -3.64 5.68 -9.09
N GLY A 135 -3.18 6.31 -10.17
CA GLY A 135 -2.48 5.60 -11.26
C GLY A 135 -1.20 4.89 -10.81
N LEU A 136 -0.48 5.43 -9.83
CA LEU A 136 0.68 4.76 -9.21
C LEU A 136 0.24 3.53 -8.41
N GLN A 137 -0.82 3.62 -7.60
CA GLN A 137 -1.35 2.50 -6.83
C GLN A 137 -1.86 1.38 -7.75
N GLU A 138 -2.62 1.74 -8.80
CA GLU A 138 -3.08 0.81 -9.83
C GLU A 138 -1.92 0.11 -10.54
N SER A 139 -0.86 0.85 -10.88
CA SER A 139 0.35 0.28 -11.51
C SER A 139 1.10 -0.68 -10.58
N LEU A 140 1.09 -0.41 -9.27
CA LEU A 140 1.67 -1.33 -8.28
C LEU A 140 0.81 -2.59 -8.10
N GLY A 141 -0.50 -2.53 -8.36
CA GLY A 141 -1.42 -3.66 -8.27
C GLY A 141 -1.77 -4.04 -6.83
N SER A 142 -2.03 -3.04 -5.98
CA SER A 142 -2.54 -3.28 -4.61
C SER A 142 -3.96 -3.87 -4.60
N ASP A 143 -4.38 -4.43 -3.46
CA ASP A 143 -5.73 -4.99 -3.24
C ASP A 143 -6.82 -3.93 -3.07
#